data_AF-A0A2V6PFW0-F1
#
_entry.id   AF-A0A2V6PFW0-F1
#
_cell.length_a   1.000
_cell.length_b   1.000
_cell.length_c   1.000
_cell.angle_alpha   90.00
_cell.angle_beta   90.00
_cell.angle_gamma   90.00
#
_symmetry.space_group_name_H-M   'P 1'
#
loop_
_entity.id
_entity.type
_entity.pdbx_description
1 polymer ?
#
loop_
_entity_poly.entity_id
_entity_poly.type
_entity_poly.pdbx_seq_one_letter_code
_entity_poly.pdbx_strand_id
1 'polypeptide(L)'
;MANDLGGGHAHIGMMIYQGDNWPAEYRGRLFTLNLHGRRANQEILERRGSGYVGKHAPDFFIAGDPWFRGMELSYGPDGGAFVLDWSDTGECHEYTGVHRTSGRIYKITYDGKGSAAASAVATGASPVAPRATGGFSGAPKPARETRAVDLAKLSASELVNLHTHANEWFARQARLELAARHGDESEAGWKIGNRKSEIGN
;
A
#
# COMPACT_ATOMS: atom_id res chain seq x y z
N MET A 1 -0.52 -22.53 -18.52
CA MET A 1 -1.78 -21.95 -19.04
C MET A 1 -2.23 -20.72 -18.26
N ALA A 2 -2.59 -20.77 -16.97
CA ALA A 2 -2.97 -19.55 -16.23
C ALA A 2 -1.77 -18.65 -15.85
N ASN A 3 -0.62 -19.25 -15.55
CA ASN A 3 0.59 -18.49 -15.19
C ASN A 3 1.10 -17.61 -16.33
N ASP A 4 0.93 -18.05 -17.58
CA ASP A 4 1.35 -17.34 -18.79
C ASP A 4 0.49 -16.10 -19.06
N LEU A 5 -0.66 -16.00 -18.39
CA LEU A 5 -1.60 -14.88 -18.44
C LEU A 5 -1.62 -14.08 -17.13
N GLY A 6 -0.56 -14.14 -16.33
CA GLY A 6 -0.45 -13.37 -15.09
C GLY A 6 -1.20 -13.95 -13.89
N GLY A 7 -1.56 -15.24 -13.91
CA GLY A 7 -2.13 -15.95 -12.76
C GLY A 7 -3.67 -15.97 -12.68
N GLY A 8 -4.37 -15.41 -13.68
CA GLY A 8 -5.84 -15.31 -13.71
C GLY A 8 -6.37 -13.94 -13.27
N HIS A 9 -7.69 -13.79 -13.14
CA HIS A 9 -8.36 -12.50 -12.98
C HIS A 9 -8.80 -12.17 -11.54
N ALA A 10 -8.34 -12.93 -10.54
CA ALA A 10 -8.73 -12.77 -9.14
C ALA A 10 -7.72 -11.90 -8.37
N HIS A 11 -7.83 -10.58 -8.54
CA HIS A 11 -6.96 -9.62 -7.86
C HIS A 11 -7.54 -9.22 -6.50
N ILE A 12 -6.66 -9.07 -5.51
CA ILE A 12 -6.98 -8.65 -4.15
C ILE A 12 -5.90 -7.71 -3.62
N GLY A 13 -6.31 -6.74 -2.81
CA GLY A 13 -5.48 -5.62 -2.41
C GLY A 13 -5.08 -4.74 -3.60
N MET A 14 -4.74 -3.47 -3.32
CA MET A 14 -4.25 -2.57 -4.35
C MET A 14 -3.37 -1.50 -3.71
N MET A 15 -2.21 -1.25 -4.34
CA MET A 15 -1.26 -0.24 -3.89
C MET A 15 -0.68 0.49 -5.08
N ILE A 16 -0.70 1.82 -5.06
CA ILE A 16 0.15 2.62 -5.95
C ILE A 16 1.37 3.02 -5.14
N TYR A 17 2.55 2.53 -5.53
CA TYR A 17 3.74 2.70 -4.70
C TYR A 17 4.29 4.13 -4.78
N GLN A 18 4.20 4.89 -3.69
CA GLN A 18 4.80 6.24 -3.56
C GLN A 18 5.92 6.30 -2.51
N GLY A 19 6.36 5.15 -2.00
CA GLY A 19 7.50 5.05 -1.10
C GLY A 19 8.83 5.34 -1.81
N ASP A 20 9.87 5.64 -1.03
CA ASP A 20 11.21 5.90 -1.56
C ASP A 20 12.25 4.82 -1.24
N ASN A 21 11.85 3.73 -0.59
CA ASN A 21 12.73 2.59 -0.28
C ASN A 21 13.07 1.75 -1.52
N TRP A 22 12.07 1.33 -2.28
CA TRP A 22 12.28 0.50 -3.47
C TRP A 22 12.92 1.31 -4.61
N PRO A 23 13.55 0.63 -5.60
CA PRO A 23 14.05 1.25 -6.82
C PRO A 23 13.06 2.21 -7.46
N ALA A 24 13.58 3.33 -7.98
CA ALA A 24 12.78 4.42 -8.53
C ALA A 24 11.82 3.96 -9.63
N GLU A 25 12.18 2.90 -10.35
CA GLU A 25 11.38 2.32 -11.40
C GLU A 25 10.00 1.83 -10.92
N TYR A 26 9.87 1.43 -9.65
CA TYR A 26 8.62 0.92 -9.06
C TYR A 26 7.69 2.03 -8.58
N ARG A 27 8.16 3.29 -8.52
CA ARG A 27 7.34 4.42 -8.04
C ARG A 27 6.26 4.77 -9.06
N GLY A 28 5.04 4.99 -8.56
CA GLY A 28 3.85 5.22 -9.36
C GLY A 28 3.30 3.98 -10.07
N ARG A 29 3.94 2.80 -9.92
CA ARG A 29 3.37 1.55 -10.40
C ARG A 29 2.22 1.12 -9.49
N LEU A 30 1.19 0.52 -10.11
CA LEU A 30 0.07 -0.10 -9.41
C LEU A 30 0.39 -1.57 -9.21
N PHE A 31 0.14 -2.07 -8.00
CA PHE A 31 0.34 -3.45 -7.63
C PHE A 31 -0.96 -4.03 -7.09
N THR A 32 -1.20 -5.29 -7.41
CA THR A 32 -2.28 -6.11 -6.84
C THR A 32 -1.72 -7.49 -6.50
N LEU A 33 -2.31 -8.19 -5.52
CA LEU A 33 -2.00 -9.59 -5.29
C LEU A 33 -2.94 -10.44 -6.12
N ASN A 34 -2.43 -11.53 -6.69
CA ASN A 34 -3.26 -12.52 -7.37
C ASN A 34 -3.57 -13.66 -6.40
N LEU A 35 -4.84 -13.79 -6.02
CA LEU A 35 -5.29 -14.74 -5.00
C LEU A 35 -4.93 -16.19 -5.34
N HIS A 36 -5.01 -16.56 -6.62
CA HIS A 36 -4.67 -17.90 -7.11
C HIS A 36 -3.27 -17.98 -7.73
N GLY A 37 -2.75 -16.85 -8.22
CA GLY A 37 -1.49 -16.78 -8.94
C GLY A 37 -0.23 -16.81 -8.06
N ARG A 38 -0.36 -16.73 -6.73
CA ARG A 38 0.76 -16.68 -5.76
C ARG A 38 1.77 -15.58 -6.07
N ARG A 39 1.30 -14.41 -6.47
CA ARG A 39 2.15 -13.35 -7.03
C ARG A 39 1.61 -11.96 -6.74
N ALA A 40 2.48 -10.98 -6.91
CA ALA A 40 2.09 -9.59 -7.04
C ALA A 40 2.15 -9.19 -8.52
N ASN A 41 1.00 -8.88 -9.11
CA ASN A 41 0.93 -8.30 -10.45
C ASN A 41 1.32 -6.82 -10.39
N GLN A 42 1.82 -6.31 -11.51
CA GLN A 42 2.31 -4.95 -11.61
C GLN A 42 1.81 -4.29 -12.90
N GLU A 43 1.25 -3.09 -12.76
CA GLU A 43 0.75 -2.28 -13.86
C GLU A 43 1.46 -0.92 -13.89
N ILE A 44 1.89 -0.53 -15.10
CA ILE A 44 2.38 0.82 -15.38
C ILE A 44 1.18 1.68 -15.74
N LEU A 45 0.93 2.74 -14.98
CA LEU A 45 -0.18 3.66 -15.22
C LEU A 45 0.23 4.79 -16.16
N GLU A 46 -0.37 4.85 -17.34
CA GLU A 46 -0.16 5.93 -18.31
C GLU A 46 -1.36 6.86 -18.38
N ARG A 47 -1.15 8.16 -18.18
CA ARG A 47 -2.23 9.15 -18.19
C ARG A 47 -2.83 9.29 -19.60
N ARG A 48 -4.15 9.19 -19.71
CA ARG A 48 -4.90 9.38 -20.96
C ARG A 48 -6.18 10.16 -20.69
N GLY A 49 -6.24 11.40 -21.18
CA GLY A 49 -7.39 12.29 -20.95
C GLY A 49 -7.58 12.59 -19.46
N SER A 50 -8.76 12.26 -18.91
CA SER A 50 -9.08 12.37 -17.48
C SER A 50 -8.78 11.11 -16.66
N GLY A 51 -8.26 10.03 -17.28
CA GLY A 51 -7.99 8.75 -16.63
C GLY A 51 -6.59 8.20 -16.91
N TYR A 52 -6.46 6.88 -16.71
CA TYR A 52 -5.22 6.13 -16.91
C TYR A 52 -5.47 4.86 -17.74
N VAL A 53 -4.47 4.43 -18.49
CA VAL A 53 -4.38 3.12 -19.12
C VAL A 53 -3.32 2.33 -18.35
N GLY A 54 -3.69 1.17 -17.81
CA GLY A 54 -2.75 0.22 -17.21
C GLY A 54 -2.07 -0.60 -18.30
N LYS A 55 -0.74 -0.72 -18.22
CA LYS A 55 0.05 -1.64 -19.04
C LYS A 55 0.71 -2.66 -18.14
N HIS A 56 0.44 -3.92 -18.42
CA HIS A 56 1.02 -5.02 -17.68
C HIS A 56 2.53 -5.01 -17.81
N ALA A 57 3.19 -5.10 -16.67
CA ALA A 57 4.63 -5.22 -16.55
C ALA A 57 4.96 -6.56 -15.87
N PRO A 58 6.23 -7.02 -15.90
CA PRO A 58 6.59 -8.27 -15.26
C PRO A 58 6.13 -8.32 -13.81
N ASP A 59 5.56 -9.46 -13.42
CA ASP A 59 5.12 -9.71 -12.04
C ASP A 59 6.26 -9.40 -11.05
N PHE A 60 5.93 -8.72 -9.96
CA PHE A 60 6.92 -8.24 -9.01
C PHE A 60 7.59 -9.39 -8.24
N PHE A 61 6.82 -10.41 -7.90
CA PHE A 61 7.33 -11.68 -7.39
C PHE A 61 6.35 -12.81 -7.69
N ILE A 62 6.86 -14.05 -7.63
CA ILE A 62 6.07 -15.26 -7.48
C ILE A 62 6.54 -15.94 -6.19
N ALA A 63 5.62 -16.21 -5.28
CA ALA A 63 5.92 -16.87 -4.02
C ALA A 63 6.24 -18.35 -4.24
N GLY A 64 7.34 -18.81 -3.63
CA GLY A 64 7.73 -20.22 -3.67
C GLY A 64 6.83 -21.13 -2.84
N ASP A 65 6.13 -20.57 -1.85
CA ASP A 65 5.17 -21.30 -1.03
C ASP A 65 3.87 -21.57 -1.82
N PRO A 66 3.50 -22.84 -2.07
CA PRO A 66 2.26 -23.19 -2.76
C PRO A 66 0.99 -22.77 -2.01
N TRP A 67 1.08 -22.52 -0.70
CA TRP A 67 -0.06 -22.13 0.13
C TRP A 67 -0.14 -20.62 0.39
N PHE A 68 0.66 -19.81 -0.33
CA PHE A 68 0.55 -18.36 -0.27
C PHE A 68 -0.79 -17.89 -0.84
N ARG A 69 -1.59 -17.20 -0.02
CA ARG A 69 -2.76 -16.42 -0.46
C ARG A 69 -2.60 -14.98 -0.03
N GLY A 70 -2.12 -14.15 -0.96
CA GLY A 70 -2.00 -12.72 -0.72
C GLY A 70 -3.37 -12.10 -0.46
N MET A 71 -3.45 -11.19 0.52
CA MET A 71 -4.69 -10.53 0.93
C MET A 71 -4.60 -9.02 0.82
N GLU A 72 -3.47 -8.43 1.20
CA GLU A 72 -3.30 -6.98 1.20
C GLU A 72 -1.84 -6.59 1.00
N LEU A 73 -1.64 -5.42 0.42
CA LEU A 73 -0.33 -4.79 0.27
C LEU A 73 -0.42 -3.29 0.59
N SER A 74 0.52 -2.79 1.39
CA SER A 74 0.61 -1.36 1.73
C SER A 74 2.05 -1.02 2.10
N TYR A 75 2.41 0.25 2.26
CA TYR A 75 3.78 0.64 2.66
C TYR A 75 3.78 1.56 3.88
N GLY A 76 4.87 1.47 4.64
CA GLY A 76 5.09 2.23 5.85
C GLY A 76 5.71 3.62 5.61
N PRO A 77 5.99 4.37 6.69
CA PRO A 77 6.64 5.67 6.61
C PRO A 77 8.06 5.61 6.03
N ASP A 78 8.72 4.46 6.15
CA ASP A 78 10.04 4.19 5.58
C ASP A 78 10.00 3.75 4.12
N GLY A 79 8.82 3.64 3.52
CA GLY A 79 8.63 3.17 2.15
C GLY A 79 8.80 1.67 1.97
N GLY A 80 9.09 0.88 3.02
CA GLY A 80 9.05 -0.58 2.93
C GLY A 80 7.59 -1.04 2.77
N ALA A 81 7.34 -1.99 1.86
CA ALA A 81 6.00 -2.51 1.67
C ALA A 81 5.74 -3.72 2.57
N PHE A 82 4.55 -3.80 3.12
CA PHE A 82 4.03 -4.93 3.85
C PHE A 82 3.09 -5.72 2.95
N VAL A 83 3.21 -7.05 2.99
CA VAL A 83 2.30 -7.97 2.33
C VAL A 83 1.70 -8.87 3.40
N LEU A 84 0.37 -8.94 3.41
CA LEU A 84 -0.38 -9.87 4.24
C LEU A 84 -0.74 -11.08 3.41
N ASP A 85 -0.52 -12.26 3.97
CA ASP A 85 -1.02 -13.50 3.39
C ASP A 85 -1.71 -14.37 4.44
N TRP A 86 -2.41 -15.37 3.92
CA TRP A 86 -3.03 -16.42 4.68
C TRP A 86 -2.84 -17.75 3.93
N SER A 87 -2.90 -18.88 4.62
CA SER A 87 -2.92 -20.19 3.97
C SER A 87 -4.33 -20.76 4.01
N ASP A 88 -4.90 -20.95 2.82
CA ASP A 88 -6.20 -21.56 2.60
C ASP A 88 -6.02 -22.91 1.89
N THR A 89 -6.47 -23.99 2.52
CA THR A 89 -6.45 -25.36 1.99
C THR A 89 -7.69 -25.73 1.18
N GLY A 90 -8.77 -24.95 1.28
CA GLY A 90 -10.06 -25.20 0.64
C GLY A 90 -10.36 -24.27 -0.55
N GLU A 91 -9.47 -23.30 -0.79
CA GLU A 91 -9.37 -22.31 -1.89
C GLU A 91 -10.59 -21.44 -2.20
N CYS A 92 -11.81 -21.89 -1.92
CA CYS A 92 -13.10 -21.22 -2.12
C CYS A 92 -14.28 -21.98 -1.43
N HIS A 93 -14.10 -23.23 -1.00
CA HIS A 93 -15.20 -24.11 -0.53
C HIS A 93 -14.77 -24.99 0.66
N GLU A 94 -14.20 -24.36 1.69
CA GLU A 94 -13.69 -25.07 2.87
C GLU A 94 -14.84 -25.59 3.76
N TYR A 95 -14.84 -26.90 4.04
CA TYR A 95 -15.82 -27.57 4.92
C TYR A 95 -15.28 -27.79 6.34
N THR A 96 -13.95 -27.70 6.54
CA THR A 96 -13.28 -27.99 7.82
C THR A 96 -12.93 -26.74 8.64
N GLY A 97 -13.21 -25.55 8.10
CA GLY A 97 -13.05 -24.26 8.77
C GLY A 97 -11.79 -23.50 8.34
N VAL A 98 -11.82 -22.19 8.57
CA VAL A 98 -10.72 -21.26 8.27
C VAL A 98 -9.54 -21.52 9.21
N HIS A 99 -8.34 -21.69 8.65
CA HIS A 99 -7.11 -21.86 9.42
C HIS A 99 -6.65 -20.53 10.07
N ARG A 100 -7.25 -20.16 11.20
CA ARG A 100 -7.16 -18.81 11.80
C ARG A 100 -5.76 -18.34 12.21
N THR A 101 -4.79 -19.25 12.32
CA THR A 101 -3.43 -18.96 12.81
C THR A 101 -2.37 -18.95 11.70
N SER A 102 -2.73 -19.22 10.44
CA SER A 102 -1.77 -19.23 9.32
C SER A 102 -1.55 -17.85 8.67
N GLY A 103 -2.11 -16.78 9.24
CA GLY A 103 -1.87 -15.43 8.74
C GLY A 103 -0.41 -15.03 8.93
N ARG A 104 0.23 -14.49 7.89
CA ARG A 104 1.62 -14.01 7.96
C ARG A 104 1.71 -12.59 7.45
N ILE A 105 2.71 -11.86 7.95
CA ILE A 105 3.02 -10.48 7.57
C ILE A 105 4.47 -10.45 7.14
N TYR A 106 4.70 -10.07 5.88
CA TYR A 106 6.02 -9.88 5.33
C TYR A 106 6.30 -8.39 5.17
N LYS A 107 7.56 -7.98 5.36
CA LYS A 107 8.03 -6.65 4.98
C LYS A 107 9.08 -6.79 3.88
N ILE A 108 8.80 -6.21 2.72
CA ILE A 108 9.65 -6.20 1.54
C ILE A 108 10.40 -4.86 1.52
N THR A 109 11.72 -4.93 1.66
CA THR A 109 12.60 -3.76 1.63
C THR A 109 13.72 -3.96 0.62
N TYR A 110 14.22 -2.84 0.10
CA TYR A 110 15.42 -2.81 -0.73
C TYR A 110 16.60 -2.35 0.13
N ASP A 111 17.64 -3.18 0.18
CA ASP A 111 18.84 -2.95 0.99
C ASP A 111 19.98 -2.26 0.22
N GLY A 112 19.79 -2.00 -1.08
CA GLY A 112 20.78 -1.35 -1.94
C GLY A 112 22.02 -2.20 -2.25
N LYS A 113 22.12 -3.42 -1.71
CA LYS A 113 23.16 -4.37 -2.05
C LYS A 113 22.59 -5.23 -3.16
N GLY A 114 22.93 -4.90 -4.42
CA GLY A 114 22.46 -5.66 -5.58
C GLY A 114 22.57 -7.16 -5.33
N SER A 115 21.44 -7.85 -5.25
CA SER A 115 21.43 -9.31 -5.19
C SER A 115 21.97 -9.81 -6.51
N ALA A 116 23.16 -10.41 -6.48
CA ALA A 116 23.82 -11.04 -7.63
C ALA A 116 23.10 -12.32 -8.11
N ALA A 117 21.80 -12.49 -7.84
CA ALA A 117 21.07 -13.73 -8.08
C ALA A 117 19.78 -13.56 -8.92
N ALA A 118 19.69 -12.53 -9.75
CA ALA A 118 18.64 -12.40 -10.76
C ALA A 118 19.23 -11.96 -12.11
N SER A 119 20.14 -12.76 -12.66
CA SER A 119 20.60 -12.62 -14.04
C SER A 119 20.63 -13.98 -14.73
N ALA A 120 19.43 -14.45 -15.08
CA ALA A 120 19.09 -15.50 -16.06
C ALA A 120 17.62 -15.83 -15.76
N VAL A 121 16.62 -15.31 -16.47
CA VAL A 121 16.33 -15.56 -17.88
C VAL A 121 15.61 -14.32 -18.44
N ALA A 122 16.28 -13.58 -19.32
CA ALA A 122 15.66 -12.54 -20.12
C ALA A 122 15.41 -13.09 -21.52
N THR A 123 14.21 -13.57 -21.80
CA THR A 123 13.73 -13.66 -23.18
C THR A 123 13.05 -12.35 -23.54
N GLY A 124 13.80 -11.53 -24.28
CA GLY A 124 13.32 -10.58 -25.30
C GLY A 124 12.06 -9.78 -25.00
N ALA A 125 12.18 -8.72 -24.21
CA ALA A 125 11.37 -7.52 -24.37
C ALA A 125 12.24 -6.30 -24.04
N SER A 126 12.48 -5.45 -25.04
CA SER A 126 13.20 -4.18 -24.83
C SER A 126 12.50 -3.35 -23.75
N PRO A 127 13.24 -2.76 -22.79
CA PRO A 127 12.66 -1.83 -21.86
C PRO A 127 12.34 -0.53 -22.62
N VAL A 128 11.08 -0.39 -23.04
CA VAL A 128 10.55 0.93 -23.39
C VAL A 128 10.39 1.68 -22.08
N ALA A 129 11.28 2.62 -21.82
CA ALA A 129 11.19 3.49 -20.65
C ALA A 129 9.83 4.23 -20.70
N PRO A 130 8.94 4.05 -19.71
CA PRO A 130 7.74 4.87 -19.65
C PRO A 130 8.17 6.30 -19.33
N ARG A 131 7.71 7.23 -20.18
CA ARG A 131 7.89 8.66 -19.93
C ARG A 131 6.96 9.05 -18.77
N ALA A 132 7.48 8.92 -17.55
CA ALA A 132 6.81 9.38 -16.33
C ALA A 132 6.59 10.89 -16.44
N THR A 133 5.36 11.31 -16.70
CA THR A 133 4.96 12.71 -16.53
C THR A 133 4.75 12.95 -15.03
N GLY A 134 5.84 13.10 -14.28
CA GLY A 134 5.82 13.39 -12.85
C GLY A 134 7.17 13.12 -12.17
N GLY A 135 7.59 14.03 -11.29
CA GLY A 135 8.94 14.16 -10.72
C GLY A 135 9.41 13.06 -9.77
N PHE A 136 9.42 11.79 -10.19
CA PHE A 136 9.86 10.65 -9.38
C PHE A 136 11.33 10.25 -9.61
N SER A 137 12.21 11.20 -9.96
CA SER A 137 13.61 10.94 -10.34
C SER A 137 14.60 10.70 -9.19
N GLY A 138 14.12 10.50 -7.96
CA GLY A 138 15.00 10.25 -6.81
C GLY A 138 15.65 8.86 -6.85
N ALA A 139 16.88 8.70 -6.37
CA ALA A 139 17.46 7.38 -6.15
C ALA A 139 16.64 6.58 -5.11
N PRO A 140 16.62 5.23 -5.15
CA PRO A 140 16.16 4.42 -4.02
C PRO A 140 16.94 4.78 -2.76
N LYS A 141 16.25 4.91 -1.63
CA LYS A 141 16.90 5.05 -0.33
C LYS A 141 16.97 3.68 0.33
N PRO A 142 18.14 3.26 0.85
CA PRO A 142 18.24 2.01 1.59
C PRO A 142 17.28 2.03 2.77
N ALA A 143 16.91 0.84 3.27
CA ALA A 143 16.09 0.71 4.47
C ALA A 143 16.64 1.60 5.60
N ARG A 144 15.94 2.71 5.88
CA ARG A 144 16.35 3.67 6.88
C ARG A 144 15.90 3.16 8.23
N GLU A 145 16.77 3.19 9.23
CA GLU A 145 16.36 3.04 10.62
C GLU A 145 15.34 4.15 10.91
N THR A 146 14.07 3.76 11.10
CA THR A 146 12.96 4.70 11.21
C THR A 146 13.14 5.56 12.46
N ARG A 147 13.51 6.83 12.28
CA ARG A 147 13.19 7.82 13.30
C ARG A 147 11.68 7.99 13.23
N ALA A 148 10.97 7.24 14.08
CA ALA A 148 9.51 7.22 14.10
C ALA A 148 9.00 8.67 14.23
N VAL A 149 8.22 9.12 13.24
CA VAL A 149 7.53 10.40 13.32
C VAL A 149 6.34 10.17 14.25
N ASP A 150 6.37 10.80 15.41
CA ASP A 150 5.29 10.75 16.38
C ASP A 150 4.19 11.74 15.97
N LEU A 151 3.24 11.26 15.17
CA LEU A 151 2.17 12.08 14.60
C LEU A 151 1.26 12.70 15.67
N ALA A 152 1.11 12.03 16.82
CA ALA A 152 0.31 12.52 17.94
C ALA A 152 0.88 13.82 18.54
N LYS A 153 2.19 14.08 18.36
CA LYS A 153 2.86 15.29 18.85
C LYS A 153 2.82 16.46 17.85
N LEU A 154 2.39 16.22 16.61
CA LEU A 154 2.29 17.28 15.61
C LEU A 154 1.07 18.17 15.88
N SER A 155 1.22 19.46 15.59
CA SER A 155 0.12 20.42 15.57
C SER A 155 -0.84 20.13 14.41
N ALA A 156 -2.06 20.67 14.48
CA ALA A 156 -3.07 20.50 13.42
C ALA A 156 -2.56 21.02 12.06
N SER A 157 -1.84 22.15 12.04
CA SER A 157 -1.26 22.70 10.81
C SER A 157 -0.16 21.82 10.22
N GLU A 158 0.68 21.21 11.06
CA GLU A 158 1.69 20.23 10.62
C GLU A 158 1.04 18.97 10.04
N LEU A 159 -0.02 18.45 10.65
CA LEU A 159 -0.79 17.33 10.11
C LEU A 159 -1.47 17.66 8.78
N VAL A 160 -2.00 18.87 8.62
CA VAL A 160 -2.53 19.35 7.33
C VAL A 160 -1.43 19.37 6.28
N ASN A 161 -0.22 19.86 6.60
CA ASN A 161 0.89 19.90 5.66
C ASN A 161 1.29 18.50 5.14
N LEU A 162 1.15 17.45 5.96
CA LEU A 162 1.42 16.06 5.56
C LEU A 162 0.52 15.55 4.41
N HIS A 163 -0.58 16.23 4.09
CA HIS A 163 -1.44 15.86 2.94
C HIS A 163 -0.76 16.04 1.59
N THR A 164 0.31 16.83 1.53
CA THR A 164 1.12 17.05 0.33
C THR A 164 2.36 16.15 0.27
N HIS A 165 2.55 15.28 1.27
CA HIS A 165 3.71 14.40 1.35
C HIS A 165 3.69 13.36 0.22
N ALA A 166 4.85 13.11 -0.39
CA ALA A 166 4.96 12.18 -1.52
C ALA A 166 4.56 10.74 -1.15
N ASN A 167 5.02 10.24 0.01
CA ASN A 167 4.56 8.96 0.56
C ASN A 167 3.17 9.15 1.17
N GLU A 168 2.16 8.51 0.57
CA GLU A 168 0.74 8.66 0.94
C GLU A 168 0.42 8.15 2.36
N TRP A 169 1.28 7.32 2.95
CA TRP A 169 1.14 6.85 4.32
C TRP A 169 0.98 8.03 5.28
N PHE A 170 1.78 9.10 5.09
CA PHE A 170 1.70 10.29 5.94
C PHE A 170 0.37 11.02 5.80
N ALA A 171 -0.15 11.17 4.57
CA ALA A 171 -1.45 11.77 4.34
C ALA A 171 -2.58 10.92 4.96
N ARG A 172 -2.52 9.59 4.84
CA ARG A 172 -3.48 8.67 5.45
C ARG A 172 -3.46 8.76 6.97
N GLN A 173 -2.28 8.67 7.59
CA GLN A 173 -2.16 8.69 9.04
C GLN A 173 -2.49 10.07 9.62
N ALA A 174 -2.13 11.17 8.94
CA ALA A 174 -2.53 12.50 9.36
C ALA A 174 -4.05 12.68 9.39
N ARG A 175 -4.78 12.11 8.42
CA ARG A 175 -6.26 12.11 8.41
C ARG A 175 -6.85 11.32 9.57
N LEU A 176 -6.28 10.14 9.88
CA LEU A 176 -6.72 9.33 11.01
C LEU A 176 -6.51 10.08 12.33
N GLU A 177 -5.35 10.72 12.50
CA GLU A 177 -5.04 11.52 13.69
C GLU A 177 -5.96 12.74 13.84
N LEU A 178 -6.17 13.50 12.76
CA LEU A 178 -7.11 14.64 12.77
C LEU A 178 -8.54 14.19 13.10
N ALA A 179 -8.99 13.06 12.55
CA ALA A 179 -10.32 12.52 12.83
C ALA A 179 -10.46 12.04 14.29
N ALA A 180 -9.42 11.39 14.83
CA ALA A 180 -9.38 10.97 16.23
C ALA A 180 -9.52 12.17 17.18
N ARG A 181 -8.76 13.25 16.94
CA ARG A 181 -8.85 14.49 17.74
C ARG A 181 -10.23 15.13 17.70
N HIS A 182 -10.88 15.12 16.53
CA HIS A 182 -12.23 15.67 16.40
C HIS A 182 -13.29 14.81 17.12
N GLY A 183 -13.09 13.49 17.19
CA GLY A 183 -13.96 12.59 17.96
C GLY A 183 -14.05 12.99 19.42
N ASP A 184 -12.91 13.30 20.03
CA ASP A 184 -12.82 13.72 21.44
C ASP A 184 -13.48 15.07 21.72
N GLU A 185 -13.47 16.00 20.75
CA GLU A 185 -14.16 17.30 20.89
C GLU A 185 -15.70 17.16 20.78
N SER A 186 -16.20 16.17 20.04
CA SER A 186 -17.64 15.99 19.79
C SER A 186 -18.43 15.41 20.98
N GLU A 187 -17.77 14.74 21.93
CA GLU A 187 -18.37 14.30 23.21
C GLU A 187 -18.54 15.45 24.22
N ALA A 188 -17.91 16.61 24.01
CA ALA A 188 -17.92 17.73 24.96
C ALA A 188 -19.09 18.73 24.77
N GLY A 189 -19.96 18.55 23.78
CA GLY A 189 -20.66 19.67 23.14
C GLY A 189 -22.16 19.88 23.35
N TRP A 190 -22.92 18.94 23.93
CA TRP A 190 -24.37 19.16 24.12
C TRP A 190 -24.81 19.10 25.58
N LYS A 191 -24.75 20.24 26.26
CA LYS A 191 -25.55 20.46 27.48
C LYS A 191 -26.83 21.20 27.11
N ILE A 192 -27.96 20.50 27.18
CA ILE A 192 -29.29 21.13 27.13
C ILE A 192 -29.44 22.00 28.36
N GLY A 193 -29.24 23.31 28.21
CA GLY A 193 -29.50 24.28 29.25
C GLY A 193 -31.00 24.46 29.46
N ASN A 194 -31.54 23.94 30.57
CA ASN A 194 -32.87 24.34 31.04
C ASN A 194 -32.81 25.81 31.47
N ARG A 195 -33.20 26.74 30.59
CA ARG A 195 -33.51 28.12 30.99
C ARG A 195 -34.83 28.07 31.77
N LYS A 196 -34.76 28.19 33.09
CA LYS A 196 -35.92 28.60 33.88
C LYS A 196 -36.33 30.00 33.44
N SER A 197 -37.57 30.15 32.98
CA SER A 197 -38.19 31.44 32.74
C SER A 197 -38.49 32.09 34.09
N GLU A 198 -37.72 33.11 34.47
CA GLU A 198 -38.16 34.10 35.45
C GLU A 198 -39.05 35.10 34.70
N ILE A 199 -40.35 34.99 34.94
CA ILE A 199 -41.33 36.03 34.60
C ILE A 199 -41.71 36.66 35.95
N GLY A 200 -41.24 37.89 36.17
CA GLY A 200 -41.85 38.90 37.05
C GLY A 200 -41.92 40.19 36.24
N ASN A 201 -42.94 41.05 36.31
CA ASN A 201 -44.10 41.17 37.19
C ASN A 201 -45.41 41.02 36.41
#